data_AF-A0A950CUD1-F1
#
_entry.id   AF-A0A950CUD1-F1
#
_cell.length_a   1.000
_cell.length_b   1.000
_cell.length_c   1.000
_cell.angle_alpha   90.00
_cell.angle_beta   90.00
_cell.angle_gamma   90.00
#
_symmetry.space_group_name_H-M   'P 1'
#
loop_
_entity.id
_entity.type
_entity.pdbx_description
1 polymer ?
#
loop_
_entity_poly.entity_id
_entity_poly.type
_entity_poly.pdbx_seq_one_letter_code
_entity_poly.pdbx_strand_id
1 'polypeptide(L)'
;MATINQVKQLAEADTPLLFFECVLPSGEMQYWSSHSMVFNGQPYSARVLKHNLFDLQLSADDAMDGISQLSVVLANADSAISELNTEIGLKGTQLTVYFAFADLPSGTITTESTTLFRGVAGDPDEITEDALTLTFTNKLSLQRIPLPEVRIQRSCAWNFPASPDQRAEALNGGSLGRYSRYYRCGYSADVAGGVGNLSSGQAFTSCDYSRTQCIERGMFSRDARGNVTKRFGGFEYVPSLITVRTAGATTTHPSPLQENSAKYNDPVPLVYGTGWIKALIIFSRNDGNLTHMEALLSMGTIQGVMKVVVNDIEIPQAVPGHDMTATGWFS
;
A
#
# COMPACT_ATOMS: atom_id res chain seq x y z
N MET A 1 33.48 -1.13 -28.65
CA MET A 1 33.15 -1.29 -27.23
C MET A 1 33.15 -2.77 -26.93
N ALA A 2 33.99 -3.21 -25.99
CA ALA A 2 34.00 -4.60 -25.54
C ALA A 2 32.82 -4.85 -24.59
N THR A 3 32.40 -6.10 -24.42
CA THR A 3 31.35 -6.39 -23.44
C THR A 3 31.88 -6.35 -22.00
N ILE A 4 31.04 -6.01 -21.02
CA ILE A 4 31.36 -6.11 -19.59
C ILE A 4 31.93 -7.49 -19.26
N ASN A 5 31.33 -8.55 -19.82
CA ASN A 5 31.77 -9.93 -19.59
C ASN A 5 33.14 -10.23 -20.22
N GLN A 6 33.46 -9.61 -21.36
CA GLN A 6 34.78 -9.74 -22.00
C GLN A 6 35.85 -9.02 -21.17
N VAL A 7 35.57 -7.79 -20.72
CA VAL A 7 36.53 -7.00 -19.91
C VAL A 7 36.81 -7.66 -18.56
N LYS A 8 35.80 -8.28 -17.93
CA LYS A 8 35.97 -9.07 -16.69
C LYS A 8 36.91 -10.27 -16.83
N GLN A 9 37.14 -10.77 -18.04
CA GLN A 9 38.04 -11.91 -18.29
C GLN A 9 39.50 -11.48 -18.55
N LEU A 10 39.76 -10.17 -18.71
CA LEU A 10 41.11 -9.66 -18.92
C LEU A 10 41.93 -9.74 -17.63
N ALA A 11 43.24 -9.95 -17.77
CA ALA A 11 44.17 -9.96 -16.64
C ALA A 11 44.25 -8.58 -15.96
N GLU A 12 44.07 -7.52 -16.75
CA GLU A 12 43.95 -6.14 -16.32
C GLU A 12 42.70 -5.56 -16.98
N ALA A 13 41.74 -5.17 -16.16
CA ALA A 13 40.49 -4.56 -16.60
C ALA A 13 40.55 -3.06 -16.32
N ASP A 14 39.81 -2.30 -17.13
CA ASP A 14 39.57 -0.87 -16.89
C ASP A 14 38.89 -0.63 -15.53
N THR A 15 38.77 0.63 -15.12
CA THR A 15 38.21 0.95 -13.79
C THR A 15 36.69 0.74 -13.79
N PRO A 16 36.14 -0.08 -12.87
CA PRO A 16 34.69 -0.21 -12.72
C PRO A 16 34.11 1.05 -12.06
N LEU A 17 33.17 1.71 -12.73
CA LEU A 17 32.51 2.90 -12.21
C LEU A 17 31.00 2.71 -12.10
N LEU A 18 30.44 3.39 -11.11
CA LEU A 18 29.02 3.50 -10.89
C LEU A 18 28.54 4.91 -11.23
N PHE A 19 27.42 4.98 -11.92
CA PHE A 19 26.77 6.21 -12.36
C PHE A 19 25.40 6.29 -11.72
N PHE A 20 25.18 7.33 -10.91
CA PHE A 20 23.96 7.55 -10.15
C PHE A 20 23.16 8.64 -10.85
N GLU A 21 22.07 8.24 -11.50
CA GLU A 21 21.11 9.13 -12.14
C GLU A 21 19.93 9.34 -11.19
N CYS A 22 19.76 10.59 -10.73
CA CYS A 22 18.75 10.97 -9.77
C CYS A 22 17.72 11.90 -10.43
N VAL A 23 16.43 11.56 -10.28
CA VAL A 23 15.31 12.43 -10.63
C VAL A 23 14.73 12.98 -9.34
N LEU A 24 14.91 14.28 -9.10
CA LEU A 24 14.39 14.96 -7.92
C LEU A 24 12.85 15.04 -7.94
N PRO A 25 12.19 15.31 -6.81
CA PRO A 25 10.73 15.49 -6.75
C PRO A 25 10.21 16.60 -7.67
N SER A 26 11.03 17.61 -7.97
CA SER A 26 10.74 18.67 -8.94
C SER A 26 10.74 18.20 -10.40
N GLY A 27 11.28 17.01 -10.68
CA GLY A 27 11.56 16.51 -12.02
C GLY A 27 12.94 16.88 -12.57
N GLU A 28 13.74 17.65 -11.81
CA GLU A 28 15.11 17.98 -12.18
C GLU A 28 16.04 16.76 -12.07
N MET A 29 17.01 16.68 -12.98
CA MET A 29 17.96 15.57 -13.07
C MET A 29 19.29 15.94 -12.43
N GLN A 30 19.84 15.03 -11.62
CA GLN A 30 21.15 15.12 -11.02
C GLN A 30 21.98 13.88 -11.37
N TYR A 31 23.24 14.09 -11.75
CA TYR A 31 24.14 13.03 -12.22
C TYR A 31 25.40 13.00 -11.35
N TRP A 32 25.57 11.92 -10.58
CA TRP A 32 26.65 11.77 -9.62
C TRP A 32 27.46 10.49 -9.87
N SER A 33 28.76 10.58 -9.71
CA SER A 33 29.68 9.43 -9.71
C SER A 33 30.84 9.71 -8.75
N SER A 34 31.74 8.74 -8.57
CA SER A 34 33.00 8.96 -7.86
C SER A 34 34.01 9.77 -8.69
N HIS A 35 33.83 9.79 -10.01
CA HIS A 35 34.70 10.50 -10.95
C HIS A 35 33.90 11.44 -11.85
N SER A 36 34.52 12.53 -12.28
CA SER A 36 33.91 13.46 -13.22
C SER A 36 34.07 12.91 -14.64
N MET A 37 32.97 12.58 -15.31
CA MET A 37 33.01 11.97 -16.64
C MET A 37 31.70 12.14 -17.40
N VAL A 38 31.75 12.08 -18.73
CA VAL A 38 30.56 12.06 -19.58
C VAL A 38 30.11 10.62 -19.82
N PHE A 39 28.86 10.31 -19.46
CA PHE A 39 28.23 9.02 -19.68
C PHE A 39 26.82 9.22 -20.25
N ASN A 40 26.46 8.47 -21.30
CA ASN A 40 25.20 8.64 -22.04
C ASN A 40 24.90 10.09 -22.48
N GLY A 41 25.94 10.85 -22.80
CA GLY A 41 25.83 12.26 -23.21
C GLY A 41 25.59 13.23 -22.05
N GLN A 42 25.57 12.76 -20.80
CA GLN A 42 25.37 13.57 -19.61
C GLN A 42 26.67 13.70 -18.81
N PRO A 43 27.01 14.90 -18.30
CA PRO A 43 28.16 15.10 -17.43
C PRO A 43 27.82 14.65 -16.01
N TYR A 44 28.54 13.63 -15.52
CA TYR A 44 28.46 13.17 -14.14
C TYR A 44 29.46 13.92 -13.28
N SER A 45 29.00 14.44 -12.15
CA SER A 45 29.85 15.15 -11.19
C SER A 45 30.48 14.19 -10.19
N ALA A 46 31.74 14.43 -9.82
CA ALA A 46 32.49 13.66 -8.83
C ALA A 46 32.03 13.99 -7.40
N ARG A 47 30.85 13.52 -7.01
CA ARG A 47 30.27 13.77 -5.69
C ARG A 47 30.12 12.53 -4.82
N VAL A 48 30.20 11.32 -5.37
CA VAL A 48 30.00 10.10 -4.58
C VAL A 48 31.29 9.76 -3.83
N LEU A 49 31.27 9.88 -2.51
CA LEU A 49 32.39 9.53 -1.62
C LEU A 49 32.38 8.04 -1.25
N LYS A 50 31.18 7.50 -0.98
CA LYS A 50 31.01 6.10 -0.56
C LYS A 50 29.64 5.58 -0.98
N HIS A 51 29.55 4.29 -1.24
CA HIS A 51 28.29 3.58 -1.41
C HIS A 51 28.42 2.14 -0.87
N ASN A 52 27.30 1.51 -0.50
CA ASN A 52 27.27 0.13 0.02
C ASN A 52 26.68 -0.90 -0.98
N LEU A 53 26.57 -0.55 -2.27
CA LEU A 53 25.97 -1.39 -3.33
C LEU A 53 26.51 -2.85 -3.38
N PHE A 54 27.71 -3.12 -2.90
CA PHE A 54 28.33 -4.45 -2.95
C PHE A 54 28.02 -5.36 -1.75
N ASP A 55 27.23 -4.89 -0.78
CA ASP A 55 26.81 -5.72 0.35
C ASP A 55 25.59 -6.57 -0.04
N LEU A 56 25.85 -7.60 -0.85
CA LEU A 56 24.85 -8.60 -1.26
C LEU A 56 24.60 -9.55 -0.08
N GLN A 57 23.54 -9.29 0.69
CA GLN A 57 23.09 -10.21 1.73
C GLN A 57 22.39 -11.43 1.11
N LEU A 58 23.04 -12.59 1.17
CA LEU A 58 22.53 -13.92 0.80
C LEU A 58 21.48 -14.45 1.80
N SER A 59 20.54 -13.64 2.26
CA SER A 59 19.58 -14.04 3.28
C SER A 59 18.14 -13.77 2.89
N ALA A 60 17.53 -14.72 2.17
CA ALA A 60 16.17 -15.20 2.42
C ALA A 60 15.89 -16.44 1.56
N ASP A 61 15.41 -17.51 2.20
CA ASP A 61 14.93 -18.77 1.60
C ASP A 61 13.69 -18.62 0.68
N ASP A 62 13.31 -17.39 0.30
CA ASP A 62 12.25 -17.11 -0.65
C ASP A 62 12.76 -16.13 -1.71
N ALA A 63 12.81 -16.61 -2.95
CA ALA A 63 13.42 -16.00 -4.11
C ALA A 63 13.00 -14.53 -4.36
N MET A 64 13.91 -13.60 -4.08
CA MET A 64 14.11 -12.34 -4.81
C MET A 64 15.52 -11.81 -4.47
N ASP A 65 16.54 -12.34 -5.16
CA ASP A 65 17.92 -11.85 -5.07
C ASP A 65 18.02 -10.44 -5.68
N GLY A 66 17.99 -9.42 -4.82
CA GLY A 66 18.19 -8.03 -5.21
C GLY A 66 18.63 -7.18 -4.03
N ILE A 67 19.47 -6.17 -4.29
CA ILE A 67 19.86 -5.17 -3.30
C ILE A 67 18.58 -4.47 -2.81
N SER A 68 18.24 -4.66 -1.54
CA SER A 68 17.01 -4.11 -0.94
C SER A 68 17.13 -2.61 -0.63
N GLN A 69 18.35 -2.17 -0.30
CA GLN A 69 18.66 -0.82 0.15
C GLN A 69 20.06 -0.43 -0.33
N LEU A 70 20.21 0.82 -0.74
CA LEU A 70 21.47 1.41 -1.17
C LEU A 70 21.67 2.74 -0.46
N SER A 71 22.74 2.86 0.30
CA SER A 71 23.18 4.10 0.93
C SER A 71 24.32 4.71 0.12
N VAL A 72 24.22 6.00 -0.15
CA VAL A 72 25.20 6.81 -0.87
C VAL A 72 25.61 7.98 0.00
N VAL A 73 26.91 8.17 0.17
CA VAL A 73 27.49 9.33 0.85
C VAL A 73 28.00 10.28 -0.23
N LEU A 74 27.48 11.49 -0.23
CA LEU A 74 27.78 12.55 -1.18
C LEU A 74 28.66 13.61 -0.55
N ALA A 75 29.59 14.17 -1.33
CA ALA A 75 30.40 15.32 -0.96
C ALA A 75 29.52 16.57 -0.89
N ASN A 76 29.60 17.25 0.25
CA ASN A 76 28.81 18.43 0.59
C ASN A 76 29.65 19.56 1.21
N ALA A 77 30.98 19.50 1.14
CA ALA A 77 31.87 20.55 1.65
C ALA A 77 31.62 21.94 1.00
N ASP A 78 31.02 21.98 -0.18
CA ASP A 78 30.58 23.19 -0.88
C ASP A 78 29.13 23.59 -0.58
N SER A 79 28.46 22.90 0.37
CA SER A 79 27.05 23.05 0.75
C SER A 79 26.03 22.80 -0.37
N ALA A 80 26.44 22.43 -1.58
CA ALA A 80 25.55 22.35 -2.74
C ALA A 80 24.40 21.35 -2.55
N ILE A 81 24.65 20.19 -1.91
CA ILE A 81 23.61 19.18 -1.68
C ILE A 81 22.69 19.59 -0.52
N SER A 82 23.22 20.31 0.48
CA SER A 82 22.41 20.89 1.56
C SER A 82 21.47 21.99 1.06
N GLU A 83 21.95 22.86 0.16
CA GLU A 83 21.12 23.86 -0.50
C GLU A 83 20.02 23.19 -1.34
N LEU A 84 20.39 22.18 -2.13
CA LEU A 84 19.44 21.39 -2.93
C LEU A 84 18.35 20.74 -2.06
N ASN A 85 18.73 20.18 -0.91
CA ASN A 85 17.78 19.60 0.03
C ASN A 85 16.86 20.66 0.67
N THR A 86 17.36 21.87 0.89
CA THR A 86 16.57 22.96 1.48
C THR A 86 15.57 23.54 0.49
N GLU A 87 15.95 23.66 -0.78
CA GLU A 87 15.12 24.25 -1.83
C GLU A 87 14.05 23.29 -2.37
N ILE A 88 14.45 22.05 -2.70
CA ILE A 88 13.59 21.07 -3.39
C ILE A 88 13.19 19.92 -2.46
N GLY A 89 14.11 19.50 -1.60
CA GLY A 89 13.98 18.29 -0.78
C GLY A 89 14.43 17.04 -1.53
N LEU A 90 15.22 16.20 -0.87
CA LEU A 90 15.75 14.96 -1.45
C LEU A 90 14.82 13.75 -1.26
N LYS A 91 13.82 13.85 -0.38
CA LYS A 91 12.86 12.78 -0.11
C LYS A 91 12.01 12.49 -1.34
N GLY A 92 11.94 11.21 -1.74
CA GLY A 92 11.18 10.81 -2.91
C GLY A 92 11.96 10.90 -4.24
N THR A 93 13.24 11.31 -4.19
CA THR A 93 14.14 11.27 -5.36
C THR A 93 14.22 9.85 -5.92
N GLN A 94 14.02 9.69 -7.22
CA GLN A 94 14.15 8.41 -7.90
C GLN A 94 15.60 8.22 -8.33
N LEU A 95 16.18 7.06 -8.03
CA LEU A 95 17.56 6.72 -8.39
C LEU A 95 17.59 5.57 -9.38
N THR A 96 18.41 5.71 -10.42
CA THR A 96 18.87 4.62 -11.27
C THR A 96 20.40 4.56 -11.22
N VAL A 97 20.94 3.38 -10.90
CA VAL A 97 22.39 3.16 -10.87
C VAL A 97 22.81 2.31 -12.05
N TYR A 98 23.76 2.82 -12.83
CA TYR A 98 24.42 2.08 -13.90
C TYR A 98 25.83 1.68 -13.51
N PHE A 99 26.27 0.55 -14.08
CA PHE A 99 27.64 0.08 -14.02
C PHE A 99 28.23 0.05 -15.42
N ALA A 100 29.42 0.60 -15.60
CA ALA A 100 30.23 0.46 -16.79
C ALA A 100 31.72 0.53 -16.43
N PHE A 101 32.57 0.00 -17.30
CA PHE A 101 34.01 0.16 -17.20
C PHE A 101 34.46 1.44 -17.93
N ALA A 102 35.46 2.11 -17.35
CA ALA A 102 36.01 3.34 -17.89
C ALA A 102 37.53 3.37 -17.80
N ASP A 103 38.15 3.91 -18.84
CA ASP A 103 39.56 4.24 -18.88
C ASP A 103 39.74 5.67 -18.34
N LEU A 104 40.16 5.77 -17.07
CA LEU A 104 40.32 7.04 -16.37
C LEU A 104 41.32 8.00 -17.06
N PRO A 105 42.50 7.55 -17.52
CA PRO A 105 43.41 8.37 -18.32
C PRO A 105 42.78 9.04 -19.54
N SER A 106 41.96 8.34 -20.32
CA SER A 106 41.31 8.93 -21.50
C SER A 106 39.98 9.60 -21.19
N GLY A 107 39.40 9.34 -20.01
CA GLY A 107 38.07 9.82 -19.62
C GLY A 107 36.95 9.20 -20.46
N THR A 108 37.14 7.98 -20.97
CA THR A 108 36.19 7.32 -21.88
C THR A 108 35.61 6.04 -21.29
N ILE A 109 34.35 5.78 -21.62
CA ILE A 109 33.66 4.54 -21.27
C ILE A 109 34.08 3.46 -22.26
N THR A 110 34.53 2.31 -21.78
CA THR A 110 35.10 1.25 -22.62
C THR A 110 34.14 0.10 -22.89
N THR A 111 33.07 -0.02 -22.10
CA THR A 111 32.03 -1.05 -22.22
C THR A 111 30.61 -0.50 -22.39
N GLU A 112 29.68 -1.36 -22.77
CA GLU A 112 28.25 -1.15 -22.49
C GLU A 112 27.99 -0.96 -20.99
N SER A 113 26.80 -0.48 -20.67
CA SER A 113 26.34 -0.31 -19.29
C SER A 113 25.24 -1.29 -18.92
N THR A 114 25.13 -1.59 -17.64
CA THR A 114 24.02 -2.37 -17.07
C THR A 114 23.40 -1.64 -15.89
N THR A 115 22.07 -1.73 -15.71
CA THR A 115 21.39 -1.17 -14.54
C THR A 115 21.54 -2.12 -13.36
N LEU A 116 22.16 -1.66 -12.28
CA LEU A 116 22.34 -2.45 -11.06
C LEU A 116 21.24 -2.23 -10.03
N PHE A 117 20.68 -1.03 -9.95
CA PHE A 117 19.72 -0.69 -8.91
C PHE A 117 18.73 0.38 -9.38
N ARG A 118 17.48 0.27 -8.92
CA ARG A 118 16.47 1.32 -9.03
C ARG A 118 15.73 1.46 -7.70
N GLY A 119 15.69 2.67 -7.17
CA GLY A 119 15.11 2.92 -5.86
C GLY A 119 14.57 4.33 -5.68
N VAL A 120 14.04 4.57 -4.49
CA VAL A 120 13.48 5.87 -4.09
C VAL A 120 14.12 6.27 -2.76
N ALA A 121 14.58 7.52 -2.68
CA ALA A 121 15.19 8.09 -1.49
C ALA A 121 14.17 8.26 -0.36
N GLY A 122 14.61 7.95 0.87
CA GLY A 122 14.00 8.45 2.10
C GLY A 122 14.38 9.90 2.38
N ASP A 123 14.15 10.34 3.61
CA ASP A 123 14.78 11.57 4.11
C ASP A 123 16.31 11.36 4.20
N PRO A 124 17.13 12.42 4.13
CA PRO A 124 18.57 12.30 4.40
C PRO A 124 18.82 11.68 5.77
N ASP A 125 19.67 10.65 5.82
CA ASP A 125 19.96 9.94 7.06
C ASP A 125 20.84 10.80 7.98
N GLU A 126 21.79 11.51 7.37
CA GLU A 126 22.73 12.39 8.06
C GLU A 126 23.19 13.51 7.13
N ILE A 127 23.28 14.72 7.68
CA ILE A 127 23.84 15.89 7.00
C ILE A 127 24.92 16.47 7.89
N THR A 128 26.15 16.48 7.39
CA THR A 128 27.33 17.06 8.03
C THR A 128 27.87 18.20 7.18
N GLU A 129 28.88 18.92 7.70
CA GLU A 129 29.51 20.03 6.99
C GLU A 129 30.18 19.58 5.68
N ASP A 130 30.76 18.38 5.63
CA ASP A 130 31.53 17.86 4.50
C ASP A 130 30.80 16.78 3.68
N ALA A 131 29.80 16.12 4.25
CA ALA A 131 29.09 15.02 3.60
C ALA A 131 27.57 14.98 3.90
N LEU A 132 26.82 14.36 2.97
CA LEU A 132 25.41 14.06 3.14
C LEU A 132 25.15 12.59 2.78
N THR A 133 24.45 11.87 3.66
CA THR A 133 24.11 10.46 3.47
C THR A 133 22.64 10.32 3.07
N LEU A 134 22.39 9.65 1.94
CA LEU A 134 21.07 9.29 1.46
C LEU A 134 20.93 7.79 1.35
N THR A 135 19.79 7.29 1.81
CA THR A 135 19.42 5.90 1.59
C THR A 135 18.22 5.76 0.66
N PHE A 136 18.40 4.91 -0.33
CA PHE A 136 17.43 4.53 -1.34
C PHE A 136 16.91 3.13 -1.05
N THR A 137 15.60 2.98 -0.98
CA THR A 137 14.95 1.68 -0.90
C THR A 137 14.62 1.19 -2.31
N ASN A 138 14.86 -0.09 -2.61
CA ASN A 138 14.52 -0.69 -3.90
C ASN A 138 13.04 -0.50 -4.21
N LYS A 139 12.71 -0.11 -5.44
CA LYS A 139 11.31 0.09 -5.88
C LYS A 139 10.47 -1.18 -5.79
N LEU A 140 11.12 -2.35 -5.86
CA LEU A 140 10.49 -3.67 -5.73
C LEU A 140 10.44 -4.15 -4.26
N SER A 141 10.99 -3.41 -3.30
CA SER A 141 10.96 -3.79 -1.89
C SER A 141 9.51 -3.78 -1.37
N LEU A 142 9.02 -4.97 -1.01
CA LEU A 142 7.71 -5.17 -0.42
C LEU A 142 7.59 -4.54 0.99
N GLN A 143 8.70 -4.12 1.61
CA GLN A 143 8.70 -3.47 2.93
C GLN A 143 7.84 -2.20 2.98
N ARG A 144 7.56 -1.55 1.83
CA ARG A 144 6.69 -0.37 1.74
C ARG A 144 5.28 -0.66 1.19
N ILE A 145 4.97 -1.91 0.85
CA ILE A 145 3.60 -2.29 0.51
C ILE A 145 2.99 -2.91 1.77
N PRO A 146 2.20 -2.15 2.56
CA PRO A 146 1.48 -2.73 3.67
C PRO A 146 0.52 -3.79 3.11
N LEU A 147 0.87 -5.06 3.29
CA LEU A 147 -0.04 -6.17 3.10
C LEU A 147 -0.51 -6.59 4.49
N PRO A 148 -1.81 -6.46 4.80
CA PRO A 148 -2.92 -6.00 3.96
C PRO A 148 -3.02 -4.47 3.85
N GLU A 149 -3.53 -3.99 2.70
CA GLU A 149 -3.64 -2.54 2.36
C GLU A 149 -4.66 -1.80 3.23
N VAL A 150 -5.57 -2.54 3.87
CA VAL A 150 -6.73 -1.98 4.58
C VAL A 150 -6.56 -2.19 6.07
N ARG A 151 -6.73 -1.09 6.80
CA ARG A 151 -6.80 -1.07 8.25
C ARG A 151 -8.24 -1.06 8.71
N ILE A 152 -8.49 -1.55 9.92
CA ILE A 152 -9.79 -1.44 10.57
C ILE A 152 -10.00 0.04 10.93
N GLN A 153 -10.95 0.67 10.25
CA GLN A 153 -11.26 2.09 10.41
C GLN A 153 -12.75 2.37 10.11
N ARG A 154 -13.26 3.49 10.61
CA ARG A 154 -14.65 3.90 10.42
C ARG A 154 -14.97 4.40 9.01
N SER A 155 -13.98 5.05 8.39
CA SER A 155 -14.08 5.58 7.03
C SER A 155 -13.88 4.50 5.97
N CYS A 156 -14.50 4.68 4.82
CA CYS A 156 -14.24 3.83 3.66
C CYS A 156 -12.78 3.98 3.20
N ALA A 157 -12.07 2.86 3.01
CA ALA A 157 -10.68 2.87 2.54
C ALA A 157 -10.54 3.02 1.02
N TRP A 158 -11.64 3.03 0.26
CA TRP A 158 -11.60 2.96 -1.20
C TRP A 158 -11.44 4.33 -1.84
N ASN A 159 -10.59 4.42 -2.84
CA ASN A 159 -10.44 5.63 -3.65
C ASN A 159 -11.76 5.95 -4.37
N PHE A 160 -12.25 7.18 -4.19
CA PHE A 160 -13.47 7.63 -4.83
C PHE A 160 -13.19 8.10 -6.28
N PRO A 161 -13.95 7.64 -7.28
CA PRO A 161 -13.81 8.08 -8.66
C PRO A 161 -14.50 9.44 -8.88
N ALA A 162 -13.71 10.52 -8.76
CA ALA A 162 -14.17 11.90 -8.85
C ALA A 162 -14.38 12.39 -10.29
N SER A 163 -13.56 11.93 -11.23
CA SER A 163 -13.63 12.34 -12.65
C SER A 163 -14.41 11.33 -13.51
N PRO A 164 -14.91 11.74 -14.70
CA PRO A 164 -15.57 10.84 -15.64
C PRO A 164 -14.72 9.62 -16.02
N ASP A 165 -13.43 9.82 -16.32
CA ASP A 165 -12.51 8.72 -16.67
C ASP A 165 -12.32 7.74 -15.51
N GLN A 166 -12.24 8.25 -14.28
CA GLN A 166 -12.14 7.40 -13.08
C GLN A 166 -13.42 6.60 -12.85
N ARG A 167 -14.60 7.15 -13.17
CA ARG A 167 -15.88 6.43 -13.07
C ARG A 167 -16.02 5.37 -14.16
N ALA A 168 -15.52 5.63 -15.36
CA ALA A 168 -15.42 4.62 -16.42
C ALA A 168 -14.51 3.46 -15.98
N GLU A 169 -13.37 3.77 -15.34
CA GLU A 169 -12.50 2.76 -14.74
C GLU A 169 -13.19 2.02 -13.59
N ALA A 170 -13.96 2.70 -12.75
CA ALA A 170 -14.61 2.09 -11.57
C ALA A 170 -15.66 1.02 -11.92
N LEU A 171 -16.27 1.07 -13.11
CA LEU A 171 -17.29 0.14 -13.57
C LEU A 171 -16.82 -1.32 -13.48
N ASN A 172 -15.68 -1.62 -14.10
CA ASN A 172 -15.13 -2.96 -14.23
C ASN A 172 -13.61 -3.04 -13.96
N GLY A 173 -12.98 -1.90 -13.67
CA GLY A 173 -11.55 -1.77 -13.41
C GLY A 173 -10.69 -1.48 -14.64
N GLY A 174 -11.30 -1.24 -15.80
CA GLY A 174 -10.58 -1.02 -17.05
C GLY A 174 -9.65 -2.19 -17.40
N SER A 175 -8.44 -1.87 -17.88
CA SER A 175 -7.42 -2.88 -18.23
C SER A 175 -6.86 -3.63 -17.01
N LEU A 176 -6.95 -3.05 -15.81
CA LEU A 176 -6.45 -3.63 -14.57
C LEU A 176 -7.49 -4.52 -13.87
N GLY A 177 -8.75 -4.49 -14.31
CA GLY A 177 -9.84 -5.25 -13.72
C GLY A 177 -9.92 -5.05 -12.20
N ARG A 178 -9.98 -6.14 -11.44
CA ARG A 178 -10.07 -6.11 -9.98
C ARG A 178 -8.90 -5.40 -9.27
N TYR A 179 -7.79 -5.16 -9.96
CA TYR A 179 -6.61 -4.48 -9.43
C TYR A 179 -6.65 -2.97 -9.60
N SER A 180 -7.66 -2.42 -10.27
CA SER A 180 -7.87 -0.98 -10.32
C SER A 180 -8.13 -0.40 -8.93
N ARG A 181 -7.53 0.77 -8.67
CA ARG A 181 -7.74 1.56 -7.45
C ARG A 181 -9.21 1.95 -7.23
N TYR A 182 -10.01 2.08 -8.29
CA TYR A 182 -11.40 2.52 -8.20
C TYR A 182 -12.40 1.36 -8.21
N TYR A 183 -11.97 0.15 -8.59
CA TYR A 183 -12.85 -1.02 -8.69
C TYR A 183 -13.57 -1.33 -7.37
N ARG A 184 -12.85 -1.24 -6.24
CA ARG A 184 -13.42 -1.50 -4.90
C ARG A 184 -14.52 -0.50 -4.53
N CYS A 185 -14.37 0.78 -4.89
CA CYS A 185 -15.44 1.76 -4.71
C CYS A 185 -16.60 1.51 -5.68
N GLY A 186 -16.30 1.39 -6.98
CA GLY A 186 -17.27 1.03 -8.01
C GLY A 186 -18.27 2.10 -8.44
N TYR A 187 -18.22 3.29 -7.85
CA TYR A 187 -19.18 4.35 -8.13
C TYR A 187 -19.05 4.81 -9.59
N SER A 188 -20.13 4.64 -10.36
CA SER A 188 -20.14 4.80 -11.83
C SER A 188 -21.52 5.25 -12.34
N ALA A 189 -22.21 6.11 -11.59
CA ALA A 189 -23.64 6.39 -11.76
C ALA A 189 -24.05 6.96 -13.14
N ASP A 190 -23.15 7.70 -13.80
CA ASP A 190 -23.31 8.33 -15.11
C ASP A 190 -22.71 7.51 -16.27
N VAL A 191 -22.12 6.35 -15.98
CA VAL A 191 -21.58 5.43 -16.98
C VAL A 191 -22.65 4.41 -17.37
N ALA A 192 -22.76 4.11 -18.66
CA ALA A 192 -23.68 3.08 -19.15
C ALA A 192 -23.34 1.71 -18.51
N GLY A 193 -24.34 1.07 -17.88
CA GLY A 193 -24.15 -0.17 -17.13
C GLY A 193 -23.53 0.01 -15.73
N GLY A 194 -23.22 1.24 -15.33
CA GLY A 194 -22.70 1.56 -14.01
C GLY A 194 -23.75 1.63 -12.92
N VAL A 195 -23.25 1.67 -11.69
CA VAL A 195 -24.05 1.63 -10.45
C VAL A 195 -23.82 2.88 -9.62
N GLY A 196 -24.83 3.21 -8.81
CA GLY A 196 -24.81 4.34 -7.89
C GLY A 196 -25.83 5.42 -8.24
N ASN A 197 -25.98 6.38 -7.34
CA ASN A 197 -26.98 7.44 -7.42
C ASN A 197 -26.40 8.71 -8.05
N LEU A 198 -27.26 9.45 -8.73
CA LEU A 198 -26.98 10.80 -9.19
C LEU A 198 -27.56 11.82 -8.20
N SER A 199 -26.89 12.95 -8.03
CA SER A 199 -27.40 14.13 -7.33
C SER A 199 -27.95 15.10 -8.36
N SER A 200 -29.28 15.30 -8.38
CA SER A 200 -29.95 16.21 -9.33
C SER A 200 -29.56 15.95 -10.81
N GLY A 201 -29.38 14.69 -11.17
CA GLY A 201 -29.00 14.26 -12.53
C GLY A 201 -27.50 14.28 -12.83
N GLN A 202 -26.64 14.67 -11.87
CA GLN A 202 -25.18 14.69 -12.02
C GLN A 202 -24.49 13.67 -11.10
N ALA A 203 -23.34 13.15 -11.50
CA ALA A 203 -22.54 12.28 -10.66
C ALA A 203 -21.86 13.06 -9.52
N PHE A 204 -21.71 12.43 -8.35
CA PHE A 204 -20.93 13.00 -7.26
C PHE A 204 -19.44 13.05 -7.65
N THR A 205 -18.77 14.16 -7.33
CA THR A 205 -17.35 14.39 -7.67
C THR A 205 -16.43 14.39 -6.44
N SER A 206 -16.99 14.22 -5.24
CA SER A 206 -16.24 14.10 -3.99
C SER A 206 -16.86 13.03 -3.09
N CYS A 207 -16.10 12.56 -2.10
CA CYS A 207 -16.58 11.69 -1.04
C CYS A 207 -15.76 11.95 0.23
N ASP A 208 -16.43 12.09 1.38
CA ASP A 208 -15.78 12.19 2.70
C ASP A 208 -15.51 10.81 3.34
N TYR A 209 -15.77 9.74 2.58
CA TYR A 209 -15.61 8.34 3.00
C TYR A 209 -16.52 7.92 4.17
N SER A 210 -17.52 8.72 4.53
CA SER A 210 -18.51 8.38 5.55
C SER A 210 -19.57 7.41 5.02
N ARG A 211 -20.21 6.70 5.96
CA ARG A 211 -21.38 5.86 5.67
C ARG A 211 -22.51 6.68 5.03
N THR A 212 -22.81 7.86 5.57
CA THR A 212 -23.89 8.72 5.10
C THR A 212 -23.72 9.05 3.62
N GLN A 213 -22.53 9.49 3.23
CA GLN A 213 -22.23 9.78 1.83
C GLN A 213 -22.23 8.53 0.94
N CYS A 214 -21.82 7.38 1.47
CA CYS A 214 -21.90 6.10 0.77
C CYS A 214 -23.35 5.66 0.50
N ILE A 215 -24.26 5.92 1.46
CA ILE A 215 -25.71 5.71 1.30
C ILE A 215 -26.28 6.65 0.24
N GLU A 216 -25.97 7.95 0.32
CA GLU A 216 -26.43 8.94 -0.68
C GLU A 216 -26.02 8.55 -2.10
N ARG A 217 -24.80 8.03 -2.27
CA ARG A 217 -24.25 7.57 -3.55
C ARG A 217 -24.78 6.20 -3.99
N GLY A 218 -25.62 5.54 -3.19
CA GLY A 218 -26.19 4.23 -3.53
C GLY A 218 -25.18 3.07 -3.44
N MET A 219 -24.06 3.27 -2.73
CA MET A 219 -22.95 2.32 -2.68
C MET A 219 -22.93 1.48 -1.40
N PHE A 220 -23.74 1.82 -0.39
CA PHE A 220 -23.79 1.10 0.88
C PHE A 220 -24.54 -0.24 0.80
N SER A 221 -25.67 -0.29 0.08
CA SER A 221 -26.51 -1.50 0.00
C SER A 221 -27.05 -1.73 -1.41
N ARG A 222 -27.89 -0.80 -1.87
CA ARG A 222 -28.46 -0.75 -3.21
C ARG A 222 -28.48 0.69 -3.70
N ASP A 223 -28.42 0.87 -5.01
CA ASP A 223 -28.69 2.16 -5.62
C ASP A 223 -30.20 2.40 -5.80
N ALA A 224 -30.58 3.61 -6.19
CA ALA A 224 -31.95 4.01 -6.45
C ALA A 224 -32.60 3.26 -7.64
N ARG A 225 -31.79 2.59 -8.47
CA ARG A 225 -32.24 1.74 -9.58
C ARG A 225 -32.44 0.27 -9.14
N GLY A 226 -32.14 -0.06 -7.88
CA GLY A 226 -32.31 -1.39 -7.29
C GLY A 226 -31.11 -2.32 -7.43
N ASN A 227 -30.01 -1.88 -8.05
CA ASN A 227 -28.80 -2.68 -8.21
C ASN A 227 -28.14 -2.91 -6.85
N VAL A 228 -27.67 -4.14 -6.59
CA VAL A 228 -26.93 -4.46 -5.37
C VAL A 228 -25.50 -3.96 -5.51
N THR A 229 -25.08 -3.06 -4.62
CA THR A 229 -23.73 -2.46 -4.64
C THR A 229 -22.88 -3.00 -3.50
N LYS A 230 -23.29 -2.77 -2.24
CA LYS A 230 -22.61 -3.25 -1.02
C LYS A 230 -21.08 -3.03 -1.02
N ARG A 231 -20.63 -1.82 -1.40
CA ARG A 231 -19.21 -1.46 -1.60
C ARG A 231 -18.62 -0.56 -0.52
N PHE A 232 -19.32 -0.35 0.60
CA PHE A 232 -18.74 0.38 1.73
C PHE A 232 -17.62 -0.44 2.38
N GLY A 233 -16.42 0.13 2.52
CA GLY A 233 -15.24 -0.55 3.04
C GLY A 233 -14.86 -0.18 4.48
N GLY A 234 -15.71 0.57 5.19
CA GLY A 234 -15.47 0.98 6.58
C GLY A 234 -16.25 0.13 7.58
N PHE A 235 -15.82 0.18 8.84
CA PHE A 235 -16.46 -0.48 9.97
C PHE A 235 -17.06 0.56 10.91
N GLU A 236 -18.40 0.63 10.96
CA GLU A 236 -19.10 1.70 11.65
C GLU A 236 -18.93 1.69 13.18
N TYR A 237 -18.76 0.50 13.74
CA TYR A 237 -18.78 0.29 15.18
C TYR A 237 -17.43 -0.26 15.62
N VAL A 238 -16.74 0.50 16.48
CA VAL A 238 -15.70 0.00 17.38
C VAL A 238 -15.81 0.85 18.65
N PRO A 239 -16.23 0.22 19.76
CA PRO A 239 -17.63 0.17 20.17
C PRO A 239 -18.19 1.54 20.61
N SER A 240 -19.43 1.86 20.21
CA SER A 240 -20.21 2.94 20.81
C SER A 240 -21.19 2.37 21.83
N LEU A 241 -21.20 2.88 23.05
CA LEU A 241 -22.20 2.55 24.08
C LEU A 241 -23.61 2.72 23.50
N ILE A 242 -24.37 1.63 23.46
CA ILE A 242 -25.77 1.64 23.06
C ILE A 242 -26.65 1.36 24.27
N THR A 243 -27.78 2.05 24.36
CA THR A 243 -28.74 1.80 25.43
C THR A 243 -29.63 0.62 25.06
N VAL A 244 -29.70 -0.36 25.96
CA VAL A 244 -30.44 -1.61 25.78
C VAL A 244 -31.42 -1.81 26.93
N ARG A 245 -32.38 -2.73 26.72
CA ARG A 245 -33.44 -3.06 27.67
C ARG A 245 -33.55 -4.57 27.76
N THR A 246 -33.16 -5.12 28.90
CA THR A 246 -33.28 -6.56 29.19
C THR A 246 -34.73 -7.00 29.27
N ALA A 247 -35.00 -8.29 29.01
CA ALA A 247 -36.35 -8.84 29.14
C ALA A 247 -36.93 -8.56 30.53
N GLY A 248 -38.14 -8.01 30.56
CA GLY A 248 -38.87 -7.70 31.80
C GLY A 248 -38.47 -6.40 32.51
N ALA A 249 -37.38 -5.72 32.11
CA ALA A 249 -37.01 -4.44 32.71
C ALA A 249 -37.93 -3.31 32.22
N THR A 250 -38.18 -2.27 33.04
CA THR A 250 -38.88 -1.03 32.62
C THR A 250 -37.90 0.11 32.28
N THR A 251 -36.63 -0.04 32.64
CA THR A 251 -35.56 0.94 32.44
C THR A 251 -34.57 0.49 31.38
N THR A 252 -33.96 1.45 30.71
CA THR A 252 -32.91 1.25 29.71
C THR A 252 -31.55 1.52 30.34
N HIS A 253 -30.51 0.77 29.96
CA HIS A 253 -29.14 0.95 30.48
C HIS A 253 -28.11 0.76 29.35
N PRO A 254 -26.93 1.39 29.43
CA PRO A 254 -25.86 1.19 28.46
C PRO A 254 -25.34 -0.26 28.49
N SER A 255 -25.16 -0.86 27.32
CA SER A 255 -24.59 -2.20 27.15
C SER A 255 -23.09 -2.18 27.52
N PRO A 256 -22.58 -3.13 28.32
CA PRO A 256 -21.16 -3.17 28.69
C PRO A 256 -20.27 -3.45 27.48
N LEU A 257 -19.12 -2.77 27.40
CA LEU A 257 -18.11 -3.00 26.37
C LEU A 257 -17.38 -4.32 26.61
N GLN A 258 -17.27 -5.17 25.59
CA GLN A 258 -16.47 -6.40 25.66
C GLN A 258 -15.03 -6.17 25.16
N GLU A 259 -14.06 -6.66 25.93
CA GLU A 259 -12.61 -6.38 25.76
C GLU A 259 -11.96 -7.08 24.56
N ASN A 260 -12.61 -8.09 23.95
CA ASN A 260 -12.07 -8.88 22.83
C ASN A 260 -12.44 -8.31 21.44
N SER A 261 -12.54 -6.99 21.32
CA SER A 261 -12.91 -6.31 20.08
C SER A 261 -11.70 -5.95 19.21
N ALA A 262 -11.91 -5.95 17.89
CA ALA A 262 -10.96 -5.45 16.91
C ALA A 262 -10.57 -4.00 17.24
N LYS A 263 -9.28 -3.66 17.20
CA LYS A 263 -8.83 -2.29 17.47
C LYS A 263 -8.77 -1.49 16.18
N TYR A 264 -9.01 -0.19 16.29
CA TYR A 264 -8.74 0.71 15.17
C TYR A 264 -7.27 0.61 14.77
N ASN A 265 -7.00 0.74 13.47
CA ASN A 265 -5.69 0.66 12.86
C ASN A 265 -5.04 -0.73 12.83
N ASP A 266 -5.68 -1.76 13.38
CA ASP A 266 -5.24 -3.14 13.17
C ASP A 266 -5.40 -3.51 11.67
N PRO A 267 -4.52 -4.36 11.13
CA PRO A 267 -4.65 -4.86 9.76
C PRO A 267 -5.87 -5.78 9.62
N VAL A 268 -6.62 -5.64 8.51
CA VAL A 268 -7.69 -6.59 8.17
C VAL A 268 -7.07 -7.94 7.81
N PRO A 269 -7.48 -9.08 8.39
CA PRO A 269 -6.87 -10.38 8.10
C PRO A 269 -6.91 -10.73 6.60
N LEU A 270 -5.93 -11.49 6.15
CA LEU A 270 -5.86 -11.97 4.77
C LEU A 270 -5.70 -13.48 4.77
N VAL A 271 -6.60 -14.17 4.09
CA VAL A 271 -6.74 -15.63 4.16
C VAL A 271 -6.76 -16.19 2.74
N TYR A 272 -5.91 -17.20 2.50
CA TYR A 272 -5.87 -17.94 1.24
C TYR A 272 -6.17 -19.41 1.50
N GLY A 273 -7.12 -19.97 0.74
CA GLY A 273 -7.54 -21.36 0.89
C GLY A 273 -8.50 -21.58 2.06
N THR A 274 -8.61 -22.84 2.49
CA THR A 274 -9.47 -23.27 3.60
C THR A 274 -8.62 -23.47 4.85
N GLY A 275 -8.97 -22.79 5.95
CA GLY A 275 -8.25 -22.91 7.20
C GLY A 275 -9.00 -22.33 8.39
N TRP A 276 -8.51 -22.64 9.60
CA TRP A 276 -9.00 -22.02 10.83
C TRP A 276 -8.39 -20.64 10.99
N ILE A 277 -9.23 -19.66 11.34
CA ILE A 277 -8.78 -18.30 11.63
C ILE A 277 -9.35 -17.85 12.97
N LYS A 278 -8.54 -17.10 13.72
CA LYS A 278 -9.05 -16.36 14.87
C LYS A 278 -9.74 -15.11 14.36
N ALA A 279 -11.06 -15.19 14.18
CA ALA A 279 -11.84 -14.07 13.68
C ALA A 279 -11.81 -12.89 14.68
N LEU A 280 -11.73 -11.67 14.14
CA LEU A 280 -11.75 -10.45 14.93
C LEU A 280 -13.19 -9.98 15.11
N ILE A 281 -13.64 -9.76 16.34
CA ILE A 281 -14.99 -9.23 16.61
C ILE A 281 -14.98 -7.71 16.41
N ILE A 282 -15.58 -7.25 15.31
CA ILE A 282 -15.65 -5.82 14.99
C ILE A 282 -16.88 -5.17 15.62
N PHE A 283 -17.95 -5.93 15.85
CA PHE A 283 -19.16 -5.44 16.51
C PHE A 283 -19.64 -6.46 17.53
N SER A 284 -20.03 -5.98 18.71
CA SER A 284 -20.75 -6.77 19.70
C SER A 284 -21.83 -5.89 20.33
N ARG A 285 -23.06 -6.39 20.36
CA ARG A 285 -24.23 -5.77 20.98
C ARG A 285 -24.95 -6.81 21.79
N ASN A 286 -25.03 -6.60 23.09
CA ASN A 286 -25.93 -7.35 23.95
C ASN A 286 -27.22 -6.54 24.16
N ASP A 287 -28.36 -7.07 23.72
CA ASP A 287 -29.68 -6.44 23.90
C ASP A 287 -30.41 -6.87 25.18
N GLY A 288 -29.74 -7.68 26.00
CA GLY A 288 -30.24 -8.26 27.24
C GLY A 288 -30.78 -9.69 27.10
N ASN A 289 -31.08 -10.14 25.88
CA ASN A 289 -31.56 -11.49 25.58
C ASN A 289 -30.62 -12.24 24.64
N LEU A 290 -30.04 -11.53 23.68
CA LEU A 290 -29.11 -12.04 22.68
C LEU A 290 -27.88 -11.12 22.61
N THR A 291 -26.73 -11.74 22.34
CA THR A 291 -25.51 -11.00 21.97
C THR A 291 -25.29 -11.16 20.47
N HIS A 292 -25.51 -10.08 19.74
CA HIS A 292 -25.20 -9.99 18.32
C HIS A 292 -23.73 -9.65 18.15
N MET A 293 -23.01 -10.44 17.35
CA MET A 293 -21.60 -10.21 17.05
C MET A 293 -21.38 -10.19 15.54
N GLU A 294 -20.58 -9.26 15.05
CA GLU A 294 -20.05 -9.31 13.68
C GLU A 294 -18.55 -9.63 13.74
N ALA A 295 -18.16 -10.65 12.98
CA ALA A 295 -16.81 -11.15 12.93
C ALA A 295 -16.18 -10.81 11.57
N LEU A 296 -15.02 -10.15 11.60
CA LEU A 296 -14.19 -9.87 10.44
C LEU A 296 -13.29 -11.09 10.16
N LEU A 297 -13.52 -11.72 9.00
CA LEU A 297 -12.85 -12.95 8.61
C LEU A 297 -11.64 -12.68 7.71
N SER A 298 -11.83 -11.93 6.62
CA SER A 298 -10.75 -11.63 5.70
C SER A 298 -11.06 -10.45 4.79
N MET A 299 -10.02 -9.86 4.22
CA MET A 299 -10.13 -8.99 3.06
C MET A 299 -10.41 -9.82 1.81
N GLY A 300 -11.43 -9.42 1.03
CA GLY A 300 -11.80 -10.07 -0.22
C GLY A 300 -12.98 -11.03 -0.11
N THR A 301 -13.44 -11.52 -1.25
CA THR A 301 -14.60 -12.43 -1.32
C THR A 301 -14.21 -13.83 -0.90
N ILE A 302 -14.93 -14.39 0.07
CA ILE A 302 -14.80 -15.79 0.49
C ILE A 302 -15.96 -16.62 -0.08
N GLN A 303 -15.73 -17.93 -0.24
CA GLN A 303 -16.78 -18.85 -0.67
C GLN A 303 -17.85 -19.05 0.43
N GLY A 304 -17.43 -19.07 1.69
CA GLY A 304 -18.34 -19.20 2.83
C GLY A 304 -17.62 -19.66 4.11
N VAL A 305 -18.35 -19.65 5.21
CA VAL A 305 -17.90 -20.17 6.51
C VAL A 305 -18.38 -21.62 6.64
N MET A 306 -17.46 -22.55 6.91
CA MET A 306 -17.80 -23.97 7.06
C MET A 306 -18.20 -24.33 8.48
N LYS A 307 -17.52 -23.75 9.47
CA LYS A 307 -17.71 -24.08 10.88
C LYS A 307 -17.29 -22.91 11.77
N VAL A 308 -18.03 -22.69 12.85
CA VAL A 308 -17.72 -21.70 13.88
C VAL A 308 -17.56 -22.43 15.21
N VAL A 309 -16.46 -22.17 15.91
CA VAL A 309 -16.17 -22.75 17.22
C VAL A 309 -15.89 -21.62 18.21
N VAL A 310 -16.58 -21.62 19.34
CA VAL A 310 -16.41 -20.66 20.44
C VAL A 310 -16.16 -21.46 21.71
N ASN A 311 -15.00 -21.28 22.34
CA ASN A 311 -14.61 -22.01 23.56
C ASN A 311 -14.83 -23.53 23.45
N ASP A 312 -14.31 -24.12 22.36
CA ASP A 312 -14.44 -25.55 22.02
C ASP A 312 -15.87 -26.05 21.76
N ILE A 313 -16.85 -25.16 21.72
CA ILE A 313 -18.24 -25.47 21.37
C ILE A 313 -18.50 -25.06 19.93
N GLU A 314 -19.01 -25.99 19.13
CA GLU A 314 -19.46 -25.72 17.77
C GLU A 314 -20.78 -24.94 17.79
N ILE A 315 -20.79 -23.81 17.09
CA ILE A 315 -21.98 -23.00 16.91
C ILE A 315 -22.67 -23.45 15.62
N PRO A 316 -23.96 -23.83 15.66
CA PRO A 316 -24.66 -24.31 14.49
C PRO A 316 -24.96 -23.17 13.49
N GLN A 317 -25.09 -23.53 12.21
CA GLN A 317 -25.57 -22.59 11.19
C GLN A 317 -27.08 -22.34 11.36
N ALA A 318 -27.51 -21.12 11.06
CA ALA A 318 -28.93 -20.74 11.12
C ALA A 318 -29.83 -21.66 10.28
N VAL A 319 -30.91 -22.15 10.89
CA VAL A 319 -31.95 -22.92 10.19
C VAL A 319 -33.20 -22.06 10.01
N PRO A 320 -33.65 -21.80 8.76
CA PRO A 320 -34.85 -21.00 8.52
C PRO A 320 -36.09 -21.54 9.27
N GLY A 321 -36.81 -20.64 9.94
CA GLY A 321 -38.07 -20.96 10.63
C GLY A 321 -37.94 -21.68 11.99
N HIS A 322 -36.73 -21.88 12.50
CA HIS A 322 -36.49 -22.52 13.80
C HIS A 322 -36.00 -21.51 14.84
N ASP A 323 -36.51 -21.61 16.07
CA ASP A 323 -35.99 -20.84 17.21
C ASP A 323 -34.69 -21.49 17.71
N MET A 324 -33.58 -20.77 17.53
CA MET A 324 -32.24 -21.20 17.92
C MET A 324 -31.64 -20.32 19.03
N THR A 325 -32.48 -19.53 19.73
CA THR A 325 -32.06 -18.58 20.79
C THR A 325 -31.26 -19.26 21.90
N ALA A 326 -31.59 -20.51 22.24
CA ALA A 326 -30.92 -21.25 23.30
C ALA A 326 -29.50 -21.74 22.92
N THR A 327 -29.24 -22.03 21.64
CA THR A 327 -27.95 -22.55 21.17
C THR A 327 -27.03 -21.47 20.60
N GLY A 328 -27.60 -20.33 20.21
CA GLY A 328 -26.94 -19.40 19.29
C GLY A 328 -26.82 -19.99 17.89
N TRP A 329 -26.49 -19.16 16.91
CA TRP A 329 -26.24 -19.56 15.53
C TRP A 329 -25.32 -18.57 14.81
N PHE A 330 -24.76 -18.99 13.68
CA PHE A 330 -24.10 -18.09 12.73
C PHE A 330 -24.81 -18.08 11.37
N SER A 331 -24.66 -16.98 10.62
CA SER A 331 -25.24 -16.77 9.28
C SER A 331 -24.30 -15.99 8.38
#